data_AF-A0A9E2QKE8-F1
#
_entry.id   AF-A0A9E2QKE8-F1
#
_cell.length_a   1.000
_cell.length_b   1.000
_cell.length_c   1.000
_cell.angle_alpha   90.00
_cell.angle_beta   90.00
_cell.angle_gamma   90.00
#
_symmetry.space_group_name_H-M   'P 1'
#
loop_
_entity.id
_entity.type
_entity.pdbx_description
1 polymer ?
#
loop_
_entity_poly.entity_id
_entity_poly.type
_entity_poly.pdbx_seq_one_letter_code
_entity_poly.pdbx_strand_id
1 'polypeptide(L)' 'EMKLGQPFHPNELLAGKEMVEINKVGAYLETADASYQFTITGKAQKIIKNNQPTIDLNFESQSWVKKN' A
#
# COMPACT_ATOMS: atom_id res chain seq x y z
N GLU A 1 -9.32 -2.97 -6.36
CA GLU A 1 -9.43 -3.72 -5.09
C GLU A 1 -8.95 -5.15 -5.31
N MET A 2 -8.27 -5.76 -4.33
CA MET A 2 -7.83 -7.16 -4.45
C MET A 2 -9.07 -8.06 -4.25
N LYS A 3 -9.40 -8.85 -5.27
CA LYS A 3 -10.56 -9.74 -5.24
C LYS A 3 -10.14 -11.11 -4.72
N LEU A 4 -10.88 -11.64 -3.74
CA LEU A 4 -10.64 -12.98 -3.21
C LEU A 4 -10.83 -14.02 -4.32
N GLY A 5 -9.84 -14.90 -4.50
CA GLY A 5 -9.89 -15.97 -5.52
C GLY A 5 -9.47 -15.57 -6.94
N GLN A 6 -9.10 -14.31 -7.18
CA GLN A 6 -8.55 -13.86 -8.46
C GLN A 6 -7.01 -13.76 -8.38
N PRO A 7 -6.26 -14.33 -9.34
CA PRO A 7 -4.82 -14.11 -9.44
C PRO A 7 -4.52 -12.62 -9.52
N PHE A 8 -3.73 -12.13 -8.59
CA PHE A 8 -3.31 -10.73 -8.56
C PHE A 8 -2.36 -10.45 -9.72
N HIS A 9 -2.71 -9.48 -10.57
CA HIS A 9 -1.81 -9.01 -11.62
C HIS A 9 -1.01 -7.82 -11.11
N PRO A 10 0.34 -7.88 -11.10
CA PRO A 10 1.18 -6.80 -10.55
C PRO A 10 0.92 -5.43 -11.22
N ASN A 11 0.54 -5.42 -12.50
CA ASN A 11 0.14 -4.20 -13.22
C ASN A 11 -1.09 -3.50 -12.62
N GLU A 12 -1.98 -4.22 -11.94
CA GLU A 12 -3.12 -3.62 -11.24
C GLU A 12 -2.68 -2.77 -10.06
N LEU A 13 -1.56 -3.12 -9.42
CA LEU A 13 -0.98 -2.33 -8.35
C LEU A 13 -0.45 -0.99 -8.85
N LEU A 14 0.22 -1.03 -10.00
CA LEU A 14 0.87 0.14 -10.58
C LEU A 14 -0.08 1.00 -11.41
N ALA A 15 -1.28 0.51 -11.72
CA ALA A 15 -2.28 1.16 -12.57
C ALA A 15 -1.68 1.69 -13.89
N GLY A 16 -0.74 0.93 -14.48
CA GLY A 16 -0.04 1.30 -15.71
C GLY A 16 1.10 2.32 -15.56
N LYS A 17 1.46 2.73 -14.34
CA LYS A 17 2.59 3.63 -14.07
C LYS A 17 3.88 2.85 -13.78
N GLU A 18 5.03 3.51 -13.85
CA GLU A 18 6.31 2.90 -13.45
C GLU A 18 6.46 2.83 -11.93
N MET A 19 5.86 3.78 -11.20
CA MET A 19 5.87 3.86 -9.75
C MET A 19 4.52 4.39 -9.24
N VAL A 20 4.08 3.90 -8.08
CA VAL A 20 2.94 4.41 -7.33
C VAL A 20 3.27 4.54 -5.85
N GLU A 21 2.67 5.52 -5.19
CA GLU A 21 2.71 5.63 -3.74
C GLU A 21 1.67 4.69 -3.11
N ILE A 22 2.08 4.02 -2.05
CA ILE A 22 1.22 3.25 -1.17
C ILE A 22 0.80 4.19 -0.06
N ASN A 23 -0.50 4.43 0.06
CA ASN A 23 -1.12 5.04 1.22
C ASN A 23 -2.38 4.25 1.54
N LYS A 24 -2.27 3.35 2.52
CA LYS A 24 -3.33 2.41 2.87
C LYS A 24 -3.65 2.50 4.35
N VAL A 25 -4.94 2.52 4.62
CA VAL A 25 -5.47 2.44 5.96
C VAL A 25 -5.61 0.99 6.35
N GLY A 26 -4.94 0.59 7.43
CA GLY A 26 -4.96 -0.80 7.91
C GLY A 26 -5.98 -1.03 9.02
N ALA A 27 -6.17 -0.06 9.91
CA ALA A 27 -7.07 -0.16 11.05
C ALA A 27 -7.56 1.21 11.51
N TYR A 28 -8.67 1.19 12.24
CA TYR A 28 -9.22 2.35 12.92
C TYR A 28 -9.37 2.03 14.41
N LEU A 29 -9.16 3.04 15.24
CA LEU A 29 -9.43 3.00 16.67
C LEU A 29 -10.28 4.21 17.01
N GLU A 30 -11.52 3.97 17.43
CA GLU A 30 -12.44 5.00 17.86
C GLU A 30 -12.77 4.79 19.34
N THR A 31 -12.57 5.84 20.13
CA THR A 31 -13.00 5.92 21.53
C THR A 31 -13.90 7.14 21.70
N ALA A 32 -14.51 7.29 22.88
CA ALA A 32 -15.38 8.43 23.17
C ALA A 32 -14.68 9.79 22.97
N ASP A 33 -13.37 9.85 23.17
CA ASP A 33 -12.59 11.10 23.20
C ASP A 33 -11.51 11.19 22.10
N ALA A 34 -11.34 10.15 21.28
CA ALA A 34 -10.33 10.16 20.23
C ALA A 34 -10.63 9.19 19.08
N SER A 35 -10.24 9.60 17.87
CA SER A 35 -10.18 8.74 16.69
C SER A 35 -8.72 8.64 16.22
N TYR A 36 -8.29 7.43 15.87
CA TYR A 36 -6.98 7.17 15.29
C TYR A 36 -7.11 6.26 14.09
N GLN A 37 -6.21 6.46 13.14
CA GLN A 37 -6.12 5.67 11.93
C GLN A 37 -4.70 5.11 11.80
N PHE A 38 -4.58 3.78 11.74
CA PHE A 38 -3.33 3.13 11.40
C PHE A 38 -3.10 3.23 9.89
N THR A 39 -2.04 3.94 9.51
CA THR A 39 -1.72 4.21 8.10
C THR A 39 -0.38 3.59 7.76
N ILE A 40 -0.35 2.88 6.63
CA ILE A 40 0.84 2.30 6.02
C ILE A 40 1.16 3.14 4.79
N THR A 41 2.38 3.69 4.75
CA THR A 41 2.89 4.42 3.59
C THR A 41 4.08 3.72 2.97
N GLY A 42 4.28 3.93 1.68
CA GLY A 42 5.38 3.33 0.95
C GLY A 42 5.34 3.63 -0.54
N LYS A 43 6.13 2.89 -1.30
CA LYS A 43 6.17 2.98 -2.76
C LYS A 43 6.22 1.59 -3.37
N ALA A 44 5.54 1.44 -4.50
CA ALA A 44 5.66 0.29 -5.37
C ALA A 44 6.23 0.76 -6.71
N GLN A 45 7.25 0.08 -7.22
CA GLN A 45 7.89 0.43 -8.48
C GLN A 45 8.21 -0.81 -9.31
N LYS A 46 8.12 -0.67 -10.64
CA LYS A 46 8.57 -1.70 -11.57
C LYS A 46 10.09 -1.65 -11.69
N ILE A 47 10.74 -2.80 -11.51
CA ILE A 47 12.19 -2.94 -11.67
C ILE A 47 12.50 -4.17 -12.53
N ILE A 48 13.74 -4.26 -13.03
CA ILE A 48 14.26 -5.47 -13.65
C ILE A 48 15.25 -6.11 -12.69
N LYS A 49 15.02 -7.37 -12.31
CA LYS A 49 15.92 -8.16 -11.47
C LYS A 49 16.13 -9.51 -12.13
N ASN A 50 17.38 -9.94 -12.30
CA ASN A 50 17.73 -11.19 -12.97
C ASN A 50 17.10 -11.34 -14.37
N ASN A 51 17.12 -10.28 -15.18
CA ASN A 51 16.50 -10.21 -16.51
C ASN A 51 14.99 -10.51 -16.55
N GLN A 52 14.30 -10.36 -15.42
CA GLN A 52 12.85 -10.52 -15.34
C GLN A 52 12.20 -9.24 -14.79
N PRO A 53 11.06 -8.80 -15.35
CA PRO A 53 10.30 -7.68 -14.79
C PRO A 53 9.71 -8.10 -13.45
N THR A 54 9.92 -7.29 -12.42
CA THR A 54 9.37 -7.51 -11.08
C THR A 54 8.85 -6.20 -10.48
N ILE A 55 8.11 -6.31 -9.37
CA ILE A 55 7.67 -5.17 -8.58
C ILE A 55 8.44 -5.17 -7.28
N ASP A 56 9.07 -4.04 -7.00
CA ASP A 56 9.68 -3.74 -5.72
C ASP A 56 8.67 -2.98 -4.84
N LEU A 57 8.51 -3.44 -3.60
CA LEU A 57 7.62 -2.87 -2.60
C LEU A 57 8.46 -2.39 -1.43
N ASN A 58 8.46 -1.08 -1.20
CA ASN A 58 9.16 -0.47 -0.07
C ASN A 58 8.14 0.19 0.86
N PHE A 59 8.03 -0.32 2.08
CA PHE A 59 7.21 0.29 3.13
C PHE A 59 8.03 1.33 3.88
N GLU A 60 7.63 2.59 3.80
CA GLU A 60 8.36 3.72 4.36
C GLU A 60 7.92 4.01 5.80
N SER A 61 6.62 3.89 6.12
CA SER A 61 6.14 4.13 7.48
C SER A 61 4.90 3.32 7.83
N GLN A 62 4.75 3.04 9.13
CA GLN A 62 3.63 2.33 9.72
C GLN A 62 3.30 3.01 11.05
N SER A 63 2.26 3.82 11.10
CA SER A 63 2.00 4.65 12.29
C SER A 63 0.51 4.91 12.53
N TRP A 64 0.19 5.17 13.79
CA TRP A 64 -1.12 5.66 14.21
C TRP A 64 -1.18 7.18 14.05
N VAL A 65 -2.13 7.66 13.25
CA VAL A 65 -2.37 9.08 13.02
C VAL A 65 -3.67 9.46 13.71
N LYS A 66 -3.64 10.43 14.62
CA LYS A 66 -4.85 10.97 15.25
C LYS A 66 -5.72 11.63 14.19
N LYS A 67 -6.99 11.27 14.15
CA LYS A 67 -8.03 11.93 13.35
C LYS A 67 -8.77 12.90 14.27
N ASN A 68 -8.78 14.17 13.86
CA ASN A 68 -9.51 15.24 14.55
C ASN A 68 -11.02 15.10 14.32
#